data_AF-A0A937JYH6-F1
#
_entry.id   AF-A0A937JYH6-F1
#
_cell.length_a   1.000
_cell.length_b   1.000
_cell.length_c   1.000
_cell.angle_alpha   90.00
_cell.angle_beta   90.00
_cell.angle_gamma   90.00
#
_symmetry.space_group_name_H-M   'P 1'
#
loop_
_entity.id
_entity.type
_entity.pdbx_description
1 polymer ?
#
loop_
_entity_poly.entity_id
_entity_poly.type
_entity_poly.pdbx_seq_one_letter_code
_entity_poly.pdbx_strand_id
1 'polypeptide(L)'
;MEVALERWGAFARMNQQRLQAYIQLIQKLLACPSGEEWILLRQYEALVTPELVQVMEQVAAQLANQGNLKETKFLHNLAGQIHHLFGAQTVPRSSNDDHSQAYLELTKALLECSPGTEGELLKANQELIEPGLVQMMQQVATQLASNGDREAANYLQHWAKEVNQLWLQPHDFPLKQEPEPKHANHTPVRVPTPSVTAQAPIPPPIASTLEADDPWAELSGEPGLS
;
A
#
# COMPACT_ATOMS: atom_id res chain seq x y z
N MET A 1 -27.97 2.31 -35.00
CA MET A 1 -27.61 2.38 -33.57
C MET A 1 -26.40 1.49 -33.38
N GLU A 2 -25.22 2.01 -33.69
CA GLU A 2 -24.03 1.19 -33.97
C GLU A 2 -22.80 1.87 -33.38
N VAL A 3 -22.80 2.05 -32.05
CA VAL A 3 -21.68 2.70 -31.33
C VAL A 3 -21.42 2.10 -29.94
N ALA A 4 -22.01 0.95 -29.60
CA ALA A 4 -21.88 0.37 -28.27
C ALA A 4 -20.93 -0.84 -28.16
N LEU A 5 -20.33 -1.32 -29.26
CA LEU A 5 -19.46 -2.50 -29.21
C LEU A 5 -17.95 -2.22 -29.18
N GLU A 6 -17.49 -0.99 -29.47
CA GLU A 6 -16.03 -0.70 -29.52
C GLU A 6 -15.48 -0.03 -28.24
N ARG A 7 -16.32 0.15 -27.22
CA ARG A 7 -15.94 0.83 -25.97
C ARG A 7 -15.77 -0.11 -24.77
N TRP A 8 -16.01 -1.41 -24.96
CA TRP A 8 -16.04 -2.42 -23.90
C TRP A 8 -15.03 -3.56 -24.10
N GLY A 9 -13.98 -3.32 -24.89
CA GLY A 9 -12.78 -4.18 -24.95
C GLY A 9 -11.50 -3.50 -24.44
N ALA A 10 -11.56 -2.21 -24.11
CA ALA A 10 -10.39 -1.43 -23.70
C ALA A 10 -10.19 -1.32 -22.18
N PHE A 11 -11.19 -1.75 -21.39
CA PHE A 11 -11.11 -1.70 -19.91
C PHE A 11 -10.51 -2.98 -19.30
N ALA A 12 -10.53 -4.11 -20.02
CA ALA A 12 -10.11 -5.43 -19.53
C ALA A 12 -8.84 -5.97 -20.21
N ARG A 13 -7.97 -5.07 -20.70
CA ARG A 13 -6.62 -5.44 -21.11
C ARG A 13 -5.68 -4.37 -20.61
N MET A 14 -4.92 -4.65 -19.56
CA MET A 14 -3.81 -3.79 -19.22
C MET A 14 -2.80 -3.89 -20.37
N ASN A 15 -2.85 -2.93 -21.29
CA ASN A 15 -1.92 -2.92 -22.40
C ASN A 15 -0.54 -2.44 -21.91
N GLN A 16 0.49 -2.86 -22.62
CA GLN A 16 1.88 -2.53 -22.29
C GLN A 16 2.12 -1.02 -22.15
N GLN A 17 1.42 -0.20 -22.94
CA GLN A 17 1.57 1.26 -22.93
C GLN A 17 1.04 1.88 -21.64
N ARG A 18 -0.12 1.42 -21.16
CA ARG A 18 -0.74 1.92 -19.92
C ARG A 18 0.06 1.49 -18.70
N LEU A 19 0.53 0.25 -18.69
CA LEU A 19 1.49 -0.20 -17.68
C LEU A 19 2.73 0.69 -17.67
N GLN A 20 3.36 0.93 -18.82
CA GLN A 20 4.53 1.79 -18.93
C GLN A 20 4.25 3.21 -18.38
N ALA A 21 3.09 3.77 -18.66
CA ALA A 21 2.69 5.08 -18.13
C ALA A 21 2.58 5.08 -16.60
N TYR A 22 2.01 4.02 -16.01
CA TYR A 22 1.98 3.84 -14.55
C TYR A 22 3.37 3.70 -13.96
N ILE A 23 4.23 2.86 -14.55
CA ILE A 23 5.61 2.70 -14.09
C ILE A 23 6.35 4.04 -14.13
N GLN A 24 6.23 4.82 -15.20
CA GLN A 24 6.83 6.15 -15.29
C GLN A 24 6.32 7.13 -14.23
N LEU A 25 5.00 7.12 -13.97
CA LEU A 25 4.43 7.96 -12.91
C LEU A 25 4.96 7.55 -11.53
N ILE A 26 5.03 6.25 -11.25
CA ILE A 26 5.56 5.70 -10.00
C ILE A 26 7.04 6.08 -9.81
N GLN A 27 7.85 6.01 -10.87
CA GLN A 27 9.25 6.46 -10.82
C GLN A 27 9.35 7.96 -10.50
N LYS A 28 8.49 8.79 -11.10
CA LYS A 28 8.45 10.22 -10.79
C LYS A 28 8.02 10.49 -9.35
N LEU A 29 7.05 9.72 -8.83
CA LEU A 29 6.60 9.81 -7.43
C LEU A 29 7.72 9.44 -6.45
N LEU A 30 8.49 8.39 -6.74
CA LEU A 30 9.61 7.96 -5.91
C LEU A 30 10.78 8.96 -5.90
N ALA A 31 10.97 9.70 -6.99
CA ALA A 31 11.98 10.75 -7.10
C ALA A 31 11.49 12.13 -6.64
N CYS A 32 10.20 12.26 -6.32
CA CYS A 32 9.57 13.51 -5.95
C CYS A 32 10.07 13.99 -4.58
N PRO A 33 10.38 15.28 -4.38
CA PRO A 33 10.59 15.82 -3.05
C PRO A 33 9.31 15.72 -2.22
N SER A 34 9.47 15.54 -0.91
CA SER A 34 8.34 15.40 0.01
C SER A 34 7.37 16.57 -0.06
N GLY A 35 6.09 16.28 -0.26
CA GLY A 35 5.00 17.24 -0.25
C GLY A 35 4.51 17.69 -1.64
N GLU A 36 5.19 17.29 -2.72
CA GLU A 36 4.78 17.61 -4.09
C GLU A 36 4.04 16.46 -4.80
N GLU A 37 3.87 15.30 -4.15
CA GLU A 37 3.32 14.08 -4.75
C GLU A 37 1.89 14.29 -5.26
N TRP A 38 1.05 15.00 -4.50
CA TRP A 38 -0.33 15.29 -4.90
C TRP A 38 -0.42 16.26 -6.08
N ILE A 39 0.54 17.19 -6.19
CA ILE A 39 0.63 18.11 -7.34
C ILE A 39 1.05 17.33 -8.58
N LEU A 40 1.97 16.38 -8.43
CA LEU A 40 2.35 15.47 -9.50
C LEU A 40 1.16 14.59 -9.93
N LEU A 41 0.44 13.95 -9.00
CA LEU A 41 -0.72 13.13 -9.30
C LEU A 41 -1.81 13.90 -10.07
N ARG A 42 -2.05 15.18 -9.72
CA ARG A 42 -3.01 16.02 -10.43
C ARG A 42 -2.62 16.26 -11.90
N GLN A 43 -1.32 16.37 -12.20
CA GLN A 43 -0.85 16.52 -13.59
C GLN A 43 -1.08 15.27 -14.43
N TYR A 44 -1.18 14.11 -13.78
CA TYR A 44 -1.42 12.81 -14.42
C TYR A 44 -2.77 12.23 -13.98
N GLU A 45 -3.81 13.08 -13.80
CA GLU A 45 -5.11 12.67 -13.26
C GLU A 45 -5.75 11.48 -14.02
N ALA A 46 -5.55 11.42 -15.34
CA ALA A 46 -6.05 10.32 -16.18
C ALA A 46 -5.41 8.96 -15.85
N LEU A 47 -4.25 8.95 -15.19
CA LEU A 47 -3.59 7.75 -14.69
C LEU A 47 -3.98 7.44 -13.24
N VAL A 48 -4.61 8.35 -12.51
CA VAL A 48 -5.05 8.10 -11.12
C VAL A 48 -6.32 7.27 -11.16
N THR A 49 -6.15 5.95 -11.30
CA THR A 49 -7.23 4.96 -11.37
C THR A 49 -7.02 3.84 -10.35
N PRO A 50 -8.03 3.00 -10.05
CA PRO A 50 -7.85 1.84 -9.18
C PRO A 50 -6.71 0.90 -9.62
N GLU A 51 -6.49 0.77 -10.93
CA GLU A 51 -5.41 -0.03 -11.50
C GLU A 51 -4.03 0.55 -11.16
N LEU A 52 -3.87 1.88 -11.09
CA LEU A 52 -2.62 2.50 -10.62
C LEU A 52 -2.29 2.04 -9.19
N VAL A 53 -3.29 1.99 -8.30
CA VAL A 53 -3.11 1.52 -6.91
C VAL A 53 -2.56 0.10 -6.90
N GLN A 54 -3.10 -0.78 -7.76
CA GLN A 54 -2.63 -2.15 -7.89
C GLN A 54 -1.18 -2.23 -8.38
N VAL A 55 -0.80 -1.42 -9.37
CA VAL A 55 0.60 -1.35 -9.86
C VAL A 55 1.52 -0.80 -8.77
N MET A 56 1.09 0.19 -7.99
CA MET A 56 1.88 0.74 -6.88
C MET A 56 2.19 -0.30 -5.80
N GLU A 57 1.22 -1.15 -5.43
CA GLU A 57 1.43 -2.25 -4.49
C GLU A 57 2.40 -3.30 -5.04
N GLN A 58 2.32 -3.59 -6.34
CA GLN A 58 3.21 -4.55 -7.00
C GLN A 58 4.64 -4.05 -7.11
N VAL A 59 4.84 -2.77 -7.40
CA VAL A 59 6.15 -2.13 -7.34
C VAL A 59 6.65 -2.09 -5.90
N ALA A 60 5.80 -1.76 -4.91
CA ALA A 60 6.19 -1.80 -3.50
C ALA A 60 6.66 -3.20 -3.08
N ALA A 61 5.96 -4.26 -3.49
CA ALA A 61 6.38 -5.64 -3.24
C ALA A 61 7.73 -5.97 -3.92
N GLN A 62 7.97 -5.49 -5.14
CA GLN A 62 9.27 -5.63 -5.80
C GLN A 62 10.38 -4.89 -5.04
N LEU A 63 10.13 -3.68 -4.59
CA LEU A 63 11.07 -2.87 -3.81
C LEU A 63 11.41 -3.53 -2.46
N ALA A 64 10.42 -4.13 -1.78
CA ALA A 64 10.63 -4.87 -0.55
C ALA A 64 11.61 -6.03 -0.77
N ASN A 65 11.46 -6.74 -1.89
CA ASN A 65 12.34 -7.83 -2.28
C ASN A 65 13.77 -7.40 -2.60
N GLN A 66 13.96 -6.12 -2.98
CA GLN A 66 15.27 -5.51 -3.23
C GLN A 66 15.88 -4.87 -1.97
N GLY A 67 15.16 -4.87 -0.83
CA GLY A 67 15.60 -4.24 0.41
C GLY A 67 15.29 -2.73 0.51
N ASN A 68 14.57 -2.16 -0.46
CA ASN A 68 14.22 -0.74 -0.52
C ASN A 68 12.98 -0.45 0.35
N LEU A 69 13.13 -0.63 1.67
CA LEU A 69 12.02 -0.59 2.62
C LEU A 69 11.39 0.81 2.78
N LYS A 70 12.16 1.87 2.57
CA LYS A 70 11.66 3.24 2.67
C LYS A 70 10.68 3.54 1.53
N GLU A 71 11.10 3.24 0.31
CA GLU A 71 10.33 3.41 -0.93
C GLU A 71 9.10 2.48 -0.95
N THR A 72 9.26 1.25 -0.44
CA THR A 72 8.16 0.31 -0.22
C THR A 72 7.07 0.94 0.65
N LYS A 73 7.43 1.43 1.84
CA LYS A 73 6.47 2.04 2.78
C LYS A 73 5.82 3.28 2.19
N PHE A 74 6.60 4.10 1.49
CA PHE A 74 6.09 5.28 0.80
C PHE A 74 5.02 4.91 -0.23
N LEU A 75 5.33 3.98 -1.15
CA LEU A 75 4.38 3.57 -2.19
C LEU A 75 3.13 2.92 -1.61
N HIS A 76 3.29 2.02 -0.64
CA HIS A 76 2.16 1.38 0.03
C HIS A 76 1.24 2.42 0.71
N ASN A 77 1.82 3.37 1.45
CA ASN A 77 1.04 4.42 2.11
C ASN A 77 0.35 5.36 1.11
N LEU A 78 1.00 5.68 -0.02
CA LEU A 78 0.41 6.52 -1.06
C LEU A 78 -0.70 5.77 -1.80
N ALA A 79 -0.50 4.49 -2.11
CA ALA A 79 -1.51 3.61 -2.69
C ALA A 79 -2.75 3.52 -1.80
N GLY A 80 -2.57 3.35 -0.48
CA GLY A 80 -3.68 3.38 0.48
C GLY A 80 -4.44 4.72 0.52
N GLN A 81 -3.74 5.85 0.43
CA GLN A 81 -4.38 7.16 0.35
C GLN A 81 -5.20 7.32 -0.94
N ILE A 82 -4.65 6.93 -2.08
CA ILE A 82 -5.35 6.97 -3.38
C ILE A 82 -6.54 6.00 -3.36
N HIS A 83 -6.38 4.81 -2.78
CA HIS A 83 -7.47 3.84 -2.63
C HIS A 83 -8.64 4.42 -1.83
N HIS A 84 -8.38 5.12 -0.72
CA HIS A 84 -9.42 5.78 0.06
C HIS A 84 -10.19 6.87 -0.73
N LEU A 85 -9.53 7.56 -1.67
CA LEU A 85 -10.23 8.50 -2.56
C LEU A 85 -11.28 7.80 -3.42
N PHE A 86 -11.02 6.55 -3.84
CA PHE A 86 -12.00 5.72 -4.55
C PHE A 86 -13.01 5.07 -3.60
N GLY A 87 -12.57 4.67 -2.39
CA GLY A 87 -13.38 4.00 -1.38
C GLY A 87 -14.49 4.87 -0.77
N ALA A 88 -14.38 6.20 -0.87
CA ALA A 88 -15.49 7.11 -0.55
C ALA A 88 -16.70 6.98 -1.50
N GLN A 89 -16.58 6.21 -2.60
CA GLN A 89 -17.65 5.98 -3.58
C GLN A 89 -17.98 4.51 -3.89
N THR A 90 -17.57 3.52 -3.07
CA THR A 90 -17.85 2.10 -3.40
C THR A 90 -18.38 1.26 -2.24
N VAL A 91 -19.64 0.84 -2.40
CA VAL A 91 -20.31 -0.34 -1.83
C VAL A 91 -19.52 -1.65 -2.14
N PRO A 92 -19.78 -2.78 -1.45
CA PRO A 92 -18.83 -3.87 -1.27
C PRO A 92 -18.36 -4.55 -2.56
N ARG A 93 -17.07 -4.84 -2.57
CA ARG A 93 -16.27 -5.60 -3.56
C ARG A 93 -17.04 -6.79 -4.13
N SER A 94 -17.73 -6.58 -5.25
CA SER A 94 -18.16 -7.66 -6.12
C SER A 94 -16.96 -8.02 -6.98
N SER A 95 -16.26 -9.09 -6.60
CA SER A 95 -15.19 -9.73 -7.37
C SER A 95 -15.73 -10.34 -8.68
N ASN A 96 -16.24 -9.50 -9.58
CA ASN A 96 -16.61 -9.87 -10.94
C ASN A 96 -15.58 -9.30 -11.92
N ASP A 97 -14.30 -9.58 -11.68
CA ASP A 97 -13.36 -9.66 -12.78
C ASP A 97 -13.74 -10.90 -13.58
N ASP A 98 -14.04 -10.77 -14.87
CA ASP A 98 -14.32 -11.87 -15.80
C ASP A 98 -13.22 -12.95 -15.78
N HIS A 99 -12.02 -12.61 -15.29
CA HIS A 99 -10.87 -13.49 -15.15
C HIS A 99 -10.65 -14.07 -13.75
N SER A 100 -11.45 -13.70 -12.74
CA SER A 100 -11.28 -14.18 -11.36
C SER A 100 -11.28 -15.71 -11.24
N GLN A 101 -12.18 -16.38 -11.97
CA GLN A 101 -12.21 -17.84 -12.05
C GLN A 101 -10.98 -18.39 -12.77
N ALA A 102 -10.56 -17.76 -13.87
CA ALA A 102 -9.36 -18.18 -14.61
C ALA A 102 -8.09 -18.05 -13.77
N TYR A 103 -7.95 -16.98 -12.98
CA TYR A 103 -6.84 -16.80 -12.03
C TYR A 103 -6.86 -17.85 -10.93
N LEU A 104 -8.05 -18.17 -10.40
CA LEU A 104 -8.18 -19.20 -9.37
C LEU A 104 -7.80 -20.58 -9.91
N GLU A 105 -8.28 -20.94 -11.10
CA GLU A 105 -7.96 -22.22 -11.74
C GLU A 105 -6.46 -22.31 -12.07
N LEU A 106 -5.84 -21.24 -12.59
CA LEU A 106 -4.39 -21.21 -12.81
C LEU A 106 -3.61 -21.32 -11.49
N THR A 107 -4.07 -20.67 -10.42
CA THR A 107 -3.43 -20.74 -9.10
C THR A 107 -3.50 -22.16 -8.53
N LYS A 108 -4.64 -22.86 -8.68
CA LYS A 108 -4.77 -24.27 -8.29
C LYS A 108 -3.89 -25.18 -9.16
N ALA A 109 -3.92 -24.98 -10.48
CA ALA A 109 -3.09 -25.74 -11.40
C ALA A 109 -1.59 -25.61 -11.07
N LEU A 110 -1.13 -24.44 -10.62
CA LEU A 110 0.23 -24.24 -10.11
C LEU A 110 0.52 -25.05 -8.84
N LEU A 111 -0.42 -25.13 -7.90
CA LEU A 111 -0.29 -25.93 -6.68
C LEU A 111 -0.27 -27.45 -6.94
N GLU A 112 -1.04 -27.91 -7.93
CA GLU A 112 -1.19 -29.32 -8.30
C GLU A 112 -0.15 -29.76 -9.36
N CYS A 113 0.63 -28.80 -9.88
CA CYS A 113 1.60 -29.01 -10.93
C CYS A 113 2.74 -29.91 -10.48
N SER A 114 3.29 -30.70 -11.41
CA SER A 114 4.54 -31.42 -11.14
C SER A 114 5.72 -30.44 -11.13
N PRO A 115 6.68 -30.59 -10.19
CA PRO A 115 7.83 -29.69 -10.12
C PRO A 115 8.61 -29.70 -11.44
N GLY A 116 8.82 -28.52 -12.03
CA GLY A 116 9.48 -28.32 -13.31
C GLY A 116 8.56 -28.01 -14.49
N THR A 117 7.24 -28.07 -14.32
CA THR A 117 6.25 -27.77 -15.39
C THR A 117 5.54 -26.42 -15.22
N GLU A 118 5.79 -25.71 -14.12
CA GLU A 118 5.18 -24.42 -13.80
C GLU A 118 5.50 -23.35 -14.85
N GLY A 119 6.74 -23.35 -15.36
CA GLY A 119 7.15 -22.41 -16.40
C GLY A 119 6.42 -22.63 -17.72
N GLU A 120 6.06 -23.88 -18.06
CA GLU A 120 5.26 -24.20 -19.25
C GLU A 120 3.80 -23.81 -19.03
N LEU A 121 3.26 -24.06 -17.84
CA LEU A 121 1.92 -23.66 -17.45
C LEU A 121 1.75 -22.13 -17.52
N LEU A 122 2.71 -21.36 -17.01
CA LEU A 122 2.71 -19.90 -17.10
C LEU A 122 2.85 -19.42 -18.55
N LYS A 123 3.72 -20.06 -19.35
CA LYS A 123 3.87 -19.74 -20.78
C LYS A 123 2.59 -19.98 -21.60
N ALA A 124 1.85 -21.03 -21.26
CA ALA A 124 0.58 -21.37 -21.89
C ALA A 124 -0.54 -20.38 -21.51
N ASN A 125 -0.43 -19.73 -20.35
CA ASN A 125 -1.41 -18.79 -19.81
C ASN A 125 -0.87 -17.35 -19.75
N GLN A 126 -0.04 -16.94 -20.72
CA GLN A 126 0.57 -15.60 -20.75
C GLN A 126 -0.45 -14.46 -20.72
N GLU A 127 -1.65 -14.68 -21.26
CA GLU A 127 -2.75 -13.73 -21.20
C GLU A 127 -3.29 -13.48 -19.78
N LEU A 128 -3.05 -14.41 -18.85
CA LEU A 128 -3.44 -14.32 -17.44
C LEU A 128 -2.30 -13.79 -16.57
N ILE A 129 -1.11 -13.54 -17.11
CA ILE A 129 0.02 -12.93 -16.39
C ILE A 129 -0.25 -11.42 -16.27
N GLU A 130 -1.20 -11.10 -15.41
CA GLU A 130 -1.65 -9.76 -15.11
C GLU A 130 -1.59 -9.50 -13.60
N PRO A 131 -1.67 -8.23 -13.18
CA PRO A 131 -1.74 -7.86 -11.78
C PRO A 131 -2.77 -8.63 -10.96
N GLY A 132 -3.89 -9.00 -11.58
CA GLY A 132 -4.97 -9.76 -10.94
C GLY A 132 -4.54 -11.15 -10.49
N LEU A 133 -3.69 -11.84 -11.28
CA LEU A 133 -3.17 -13.16 -10.93
C LEU A 133 -2.27 -13.09 -9.70
N VAL A 134 -1.35 -12.13 -9.64
CA VAL A 134 -0.45 -11.93 -8.50
C VAL A 134 -1.24 -11.66 -7.22
N GLN A 135 -2.32 -10.89 -7.31
CA GLN A 135 -3.23 -10.68 -6.18
C GLN A 135 -3.93 -11.97 -5.77
N MET A 136 -4.42 -12.74 -6.74
CA MET A 136 -5.11 -14.00 -6.47
C MET A 136 -4.19 -15.02 -5.77
N MET A 137 -2.96 -15.17 -6.26
CA MET A 137 -1.97 -16.06 -5.67
C MET A 137 -1.63 -15.68 -4.22
N GLN A 138 -1.50 -14.38 -3.93
CA GLN A 138 -1.31 -13.90 -2.56
C GLN A 138 -2.51 -14.20 -1.66
N GLN A 139 -3.73 -13.98 -2.15
CA GLN A 139 -4.95 -14.26 -1.38
C GLN A 139 -5.06 -15.76 -1.04
N VAL A 140 -4.81 -16.64 -2.01
CA VAL A 140 -4.81 -18.10 -1.79
C VAL A 140 -3.68 -18.51 -0.84
N ALA A 141 -2.47 -17.93 -0.99
CA ALA A 141 -1.36 -18.20 -0.08
C ALA A 141 -1.67 -17.80 1.37
N THR A 142 -2.31 -16.65 1.58
CA THR A 142 -2.76 -16.23 2.91
C THR A 142 -3.77 -17.22 3.48
N GLN A 143 -4.74 -17.67 2.67
CA GLN A 143 -5.74 -18.65 3.09
C GLN A 143 -5.10 -19.98 3.50
N LEU A 144 -4.15 -20.49 2.71
CA LEU A 144 -3.41 -21.72 3.02
C LEU A 144 -2.61 -21.58 4.31
N ALA A 145 -1.92 -20.46 4.52
CA ALA A 145 -1.17 -20.19 5.74
C ALA A 145 -2.10 -20.17 6.98
N SER A 146 -3.29 -19.58 6.86
CA SER A 146 -4.31 -19.58 7.91
C SER A 146 -4.89 -20.98 8.18
N ASN A 147 -4.96 -21.83 7.15
CA ASN A 147 -5.44 -23.21 7.27
C ASN A 147 -4.36 -24.19 7.78
N GLY A 148 -3.10 -23.74 7.90
CA GLY A 148 -1.98 -24.54 8.41
C GLY A 148 -1.01 -25.05 7.33
N ASP A 149 -1.36 -24.93 6.06
CA ASP A 149 -0.54 -25.33 4.91
C ASP A 149 0.52 -24.28 4.56
N ARG A 150 1.48 -24.10 5.47
CA ARG A 150 2.55 -23.11 5.32
C ARG A 150 3.45 -23.39 4.12
N GLU A 151 3.66 -24.65 3.76
CA GLU A 151 4.51 -25.02 2.63
C GLU A 151 3.90 -24.56 1.30
N ALA A 152 2.64 -24.91 1.05
CA ALA A 152 1.88 -24.48 -0.12
C ALA A 152 1.72 -22.95 -0.17
N ALA A 153 1.52 -22.31 0.98
CA ALA A 153 1.50 -20.85 1.09
C ALA A 153 2.83 -20.21 0.66
N ASN A 154 3.96 -20.72 1.16
CA ASN A 154 5.28 -20.21 0.80
C ASN A 154 5.58 -20.45 -0.69
N TYR A 155 5.18 -21.59 -1.23
CA TYR A 155 5.33 -21.91 -2.65
C TYR A 155 4.55 -20.94 -3.54
N LEU A 156 3.28 -20.67 -3.21
CA LEU A 156 2.50 -19.66 -3.94
C LEU A 156 3.05 -18.24 -3.78
N GLN A 157 3.57 -17.88 -2.61
CA GLN A 157 4.22 -16.57 -2.43
C GLN A 157 5.47 -16.44 -3.30
N HIS A 158 6.27 -17.50 -3.40
CA HIS A 158 7.43 -17.54 -4.27
C HIS A 158 7.00 -17.32 -5.74
N TRP A 159 6.04 -18.07 -6.24
CA TRP A 159 5.57 -17.89 -7.61
C TRP A 159 4.86 -16.56 -7.85
N ALA A 160 4.09 -16.05 -6.89
CA ALA A 160 3.49 -14.72 -6.99
C ALA A 160 4.56 -13.64 -7.18
N LYS A 161 5.71 -13.78 -6.49
CA LYS A 161 6.87 -12.91 -6.67
C LYS A 161 7.51 -13.09 -8.04
N GLU A 162 7.71 -14.32 -8.52
CA GLU A 162 8.29 -14.58 -9.85
C GLU A 162 7.41 -14.02 -10.97
N VAL A 163 6.10 -14.25 -10.90
CA VAL A 163 5.10 -13.72 -11.84
C VAL A 163 5.08 -12.19 -11.82
N ASN A 164 5.10 -11.59 -10.62
CA ASN A 164 5.18 -10.13 -10.48
C ASN A 164 6.47 -9.57 -11.08
N GLN A 165 7.60 -10.25 -10.89
CA GLN A 165 8.86 -9.85 -11.51
C GLN A 165 8.79 -9.97 -13.01
N LEU A 166 8.36 -11.10 -13.57
CA LEU A 166 8.23 -11.32 -15.02
C LEU A 166 7.40 -10.22 -15.69
N TRP A 167 6.31 -9.81 -15.05
CA TRP A 167 5.45 -8.74 -15.54
C TRP A 167 6.11 -7.35 -15.49
N LEU A 168 6.92 -7.08 -14.45
CA LEU A 168 7.66 -5.82 -14.29
C LEU A 168 9.02 -5.79 -15.02
N GLN A 169 9.62 -6.93 -15.37
CA GLN A 169 10.94 -7.05 -16.03
C GLN A 169 11.14 -6.17 -17.28
N PRO A 170 10.16 -6.01 -18.21
CA PRO A 170 10.36 -5.10 -19.35
C PRO A 170 10.50 -3.63 -18.94
N HIS A 171 10.25 -3.30 -17.67
CA HIS A 171 10.35 -1.97 -17.10
C HIS A 171 11.40 -1.98 -15.98
N ASP A 172 12.67 -1.88 -16.37
CA ASP A 172 13.78 -1.72 -15.43
C ASP A 172 13.45 -0.58 -14.44
N PHE A 173 13.51 -0.90 -13.14
CA PHE A 173 13.39 0.06 -12.04
C PHE A 173 14.78 0.31 -11.47
N PRO A 174 15.62 1.12 -12.13
CA PRO A 174 16.86 1.55 -11.52
C PRO A 174 16.49 2.62 -10.50
N LEU A 175 16.23 2.20 -9.26
CA LEU A 175 16.48 3.10 -8.15
C LEU A 175 17.97 3.41 -8.23
N LYS A 176 18.33 4.67 -8.47
CA LYS A 176 19.69 5.13 -8.22
C LYS A 176 19.94 4.83 -6.75
N GLN A 177 20.63 3.73 -6.48
CA GLN A 177 21.27 3.45 -5.22
C GLN A 177 22.29 4.59 -5.06
N GLU A 178 21.86 5.70 -4.48
CA GLU A 178 22.81 6.63 -3.89
C GLU A 178 23.62 5.77 -2.91
N PRO A 179 24.93 5.63 -3.10
CA PRO A 179 25.74 4.84 -2.19
C PRO A 179 25.52 5.42 -0.80
N GLU A 180 25.01 4.60 0.13
CA GLU A 180 25.01 4.95 1.53
C GLU A 180 26.40 5.50 1.88
N PRO A 181 26.51 6.67 2.53
CA PRO A 181 27.80 7.17 2.97
C PRO A 181 28.38 6.13 3.93
N LYS A 182 29.37 5.39 3.42
CA LYS A 182 30.10 4.36 4.14
C LYS A 182 30.65 4.99 5.42
N HIS A 183 30.19 4.51 6.57
CA HIS A 183 30.87 4.53 7.87
C HIS A 183 31.92 5.66 8.00
N ALA A 184 31.46 6.90 8.21
CA ALA A 184 32.32 7.90 8.82
C ALA A 184 32.42 7.53 10.31
N ASN A 185 33.59 7.00 10.68
CA ASN A 185 34.00 6.63 12.03
C ASN A 185 33.27 7.42 13.13
N HIS A 186 32.65 6.66 14.05
CA HIS A 186 32.35 7.11 15.39
C HIS A 186 33.65 7.64 16.03
N THR A 187 33.81 8.96 16.01
CA THR A 187 34.71 9.65 16.92
C THR A 187 33.78 10.35 17.90
N PRO A 188 33.79 10.00 19.20
CA PRO A 188 32.95 10.70 20.16
C PRO A 188 33.51 12.10 20.35
N VAL A 189 32.89 13.08 19.72
CA VAL A 189 33.15 14.50 20.02
C VAL A 189 32.60 14.75 21.41
N ARG A 190 33.52 14.78 22.38
CA ARG A 190 33.28 15.25 23.75
C ARG A 190 32.89 16.72 23.68
N VAL A 191 31.59 17.00 23.82
CA VAL A 191 31.11 18.34 24.17
C VAL A 191 31.61 18.69 25.57
N PRO A 192 32.33 19.81 25.77
CA PRO A 192 32.63 20.30 27.11
C PRO A 192 31.36 20.89 27.73
N THR A 193 30.97 20.35 28.87
CA THR A 193 29.99 20.92 29.80
C THR A 193 30.47 22.26 30.35
N PRO A 194 29.67 23.34 30.28
CA PRO A 194 29.82 24.46 31.20
C PRO A 194 28.98 24.20 32.47
N SER A 195 29.67 23.99 33.59
CA SER A 195 29.10 24.17 34.93
C SER A 195 28.83 25.65 35.17
N VAL A 196 27.58 26.04 35.40
CA VAL A 196 27.25 27.28 36.09
C VAL A 196 26.11 27.03 37.08
N THR A 197 26.48 27.18 38.35
CA THR A 197 25.66 27.32 39.55
C THR A 197 24.69 28.50 39.44
N ALA A 198 23.39 28.28 39.63
CA ALA A 198 22.47 29.28 40.20
C ALA A 198 21.13 28.63 40.54
N GLN A 199 20.88 28.44 41.83
CA GLN A 199 19.60 28.03 42.39
C GLN A 199 18.71 29.27 42.53
N ALA A 200 17.52 29.26 41.92
CA ALA A 200 16.49 30.28 42.10
C ALA A 200 15.28 29.66 42.83
N PRO A 201 14.65 30.38 43.78
CA PRO A 201 13.61 29.82 44.64
C PRO A 201 12.26 29.66 43.93
N ILE A 202 11.57 28.59 44.29
CA ILE A 202 10.21 28.22 43.88
C ILE A 202 9.21 29.12 44.64
N PRO A 203 8.24 29.79 43.99
CA PRO A 203 7.16 30.47 44.70
C PRO A 203 6.07 29.48 45.18
N PRO A 204 5.38 29.74 46.31
CA PRO A 204 4.34 28.85 46.86
C PRO A 204 3.03 28.91 46.07
N PRO A 205 2.16 27.88 46.16
CA PRO A 205 0.87 27.86 45.49
C PRO A 205 -0.11 28.83 46.17
N ILE A 206 -0.78 29.63 45.35
CA ILE A 206 -1.80 30.59 45.77
C ILE A 206 -3.10 29.82 45.99
N ALA A 207 -3.64 29.86 47.21
CA ALA A 207 -4.98 29.39 47.52
C ALA A 207 -6.02 30.29 46.87
N SER A 208 -6.79 29.77 45.92
CA SER A 208 -7.96 30.45 45.38
C SER A 208 -9.19 30.05 46.20
N THR A 209 -9.52 30.89 47.18
CA THR A 209 -10.87 31.01 47.71
C THR A 209 -11.63 31.98 46.81
N LEU A 210 -12.69 31.53 46.15
CA LEU A 210 -13.73 32.41 45.62
C LEU A 210 -15.08 31.78 45.92
N GLU A 211 -15.77 32.43 46.84
CA GLU A 211 -17.12 32.12 47.29
C GLU A 211 -18.17 32.42 46.20
N ALA A 212 -19.18 31.55 46.18
CA ALA A 212 -20.62 31.76 45.92
C ALA A 212 -21.09 32.77 44.85
N ASP A 213 -21.86 32.25 43.88
CA ASP A 213 -23.22 32.76 43.64
C ASP A 213 -24.07 31.65 42.99
N ASP A 214 -25.12 31.21 43.69
CA ASP A 214 -26.15 30.30 43.19
C ASP A 214 -27.41 31.12 42.90
N PRO A 215 -27.82 31.19 41.63
CA PRO A 215 -29.19 31.54 41.33
C PRO A 215 -29.74 30.48 40.37
N TRP A 216 -30.37 29.41 40.88
CA TRP A 216 -31.59 28.78 40.32
C TRP A 216 -32.06 27.55 41.14
N ALA A 217 -31.91 27.60 42.46
CA ALA A 217 -32.72 26.78 43.36
C ALA A 217 -34.19 27.22 43.33
N GLU A 218 -34.98 26.72 42.38
CA GLU A 218 -36.41 26.46 42.55
C GLU A 218 -36.94 25.85 41.24
N LEU A 219 -37.41 24.60 41.30
CA LEU A 219 -38.69 24.18 40.71
C LEU A 219 -38.92 22.69 41.01
N SER A 220 -39.83 22.46 41.96
CA SER A 220 -40.80 21.35 41.98
C SER A 220 -40.24 19.96 42.34
N GLY A 221 -40.50 19.37 43.50
CA GLY A 221 -41.72 19.40 44.31
C GLY A 221 -42.25 17.95 44.42
N GLU A 222 -41.94 17.28 45.53
CA GLU A 222 -42.71 16.10 45.97
C GLU A 222 -44.02 16.58 46.63
N PRO A 223 -45.08 15.77 46.54
CA PRO A 223 -45.61 15.27 47.80
C PRO A 223 -45.98 13.79 47.72
N GLY A 224 -45.64 13.06 48.78
CA GLY A 224 -46.10 11.70 48.99
C GLY A 224 -47.60 11.60 49.25
N LEU A 225 -48.11 10.38 49.24
CA LEU A 225 -49.25 9.93 50.05
C LEU A 225 -49.49 8.42 49.84
N SER A 226 -49.66 7.75 50.99
CA SER A 226 -50.24 6.41 51.25
C SER A 226 -49.37 5.18 51.04
#